data_AF-A0AAV9SVI0-F1
#
_entry.id   AF-A0AAV9SVI0-F1
#
_cell.length_a   1.000
_cell.length_b   1.000
_cell.length_c   1.000
_cell.angle_alpha   90.00
_cell.angle_beta   90.00
_cell.angle_gamma   90.00
#
_symmetry.space_group_name_H-M   'P 1'
#
loop_
_entity.id
_entity.type
_entity.pdbx_description
1 polymer ?
#
loop_
_entity_poly.entity_id
_entity_poly.type
_entity_poly.pdbx_seq_one_letter_code
_entity_poly.pdbx_strand_id
1 'polypeptide(L)'
;MRPDWEVVSGCVIDFLAEFSAKNPHLDLDMDSICVAGASMGGYFALRAAADQRVKACVSIDPFYDMWDFGTAHVSRLFLSAWMKGWIGQGFIDQVMKAMQAVSFQLKWEISLAGWFFGLSSPSDMLLHMKRFSLAGARQKDGNEYLARVVCPVMVSGSCSSIYVDVDEHTRRCYDNLINIPLEHKEIP
;
A
#
# COMPACT_ATOMS: atom_id res chain seq x y z
N MET A 1 4.73 -2.20 11.54
CA MET A 1 4.66 -2.67 10.13
C MET A 1 5.70 -1.94 9.28
N ARG A 2 6.16 -2.50 8.16
CA ARG A 2 7.18 -1.85 7.31
C ARG A 2 6.64 -1.49 5.91
N PRO A 3 7.06 -0.36 5.33
CA PRO A 3 6.56 0.11 4.03
C PRO A 3 7.21 -0.58 2.82
N ASP A 4 8.43 -1.06 2.96
CA ASP A 4 9.26 -1.72 1.96
C ASP A 4 9.05 -3.24 1.99
N TRP A 5 7.82 -3.64 1.69
CA TRP A 5 7.36 -5.02 1.84
C TRP A 5 8.08 -6.01 0.92
N GLU A 6 8.70 -5.55 -0.17
CA GLU A 6 9.49 -6.37 -1.08
C GLU A 6 10.63 -7.12 -0.37
N VAL A 7 11.12 -6.59 0.75
CA VAL A 7 12.15 -7.26 1.54
C VAL A 7 11.55 -8.42 2.35
N VAL A 8 10.30 -8.30 2.82
CA VAL A 8 9.61 -9.43 3.48
C VAL A 8 9.31 -10.52 2.47
N SER A 9 8.71 -10.15 1.33
CA SER A 9 8.42 -11.13 0.27
C SER A 9 9.70 -11.75 -0.27
N GLY A 10 10.79 -10.99 -0.40
CA GLY A 10 12.10 -11.51 -0.78
C GLY A 10 12.57 -12.61 0.16
N CYS A 11 12.53 -12.38 1.48
CA CYS A 11 12.88 -13.42 2.47
C CYS A 11 11.96 -14.64 2.40
N VAL A 12 10.67 -14.47 2.13
CA VAL A 12 9.72 -15.58 1.95
C VAL A 12 10.08 -16.39 0.71
N ILE A 13 10.39 -15.73 -0.41
CA ILE A 13 10.79 -16.41 -1.65
C ILE A 13 12.14 -17.12 -1.48
N ASP A 14 13.10 -16.50 -0.77
CA ASP A 14 14.38 -17.13 -0.43
C ASP A 14 14.16 -18.42 0.38
N PHE A 15 13.31 -18.36 1.41
CA PHE A 15 12.94 -19.53 2.19
C PHE A 15 12.25 -20.59 1.34
N LEU A 16 11.31 -20.22 0.45
CA LEU A 16 10.63 -21.16 -0.44
C LEU A 16 11.61 -21.88 -1.37
N ALA A 17 12.60 -21.17 -1.90
CA ALA A 17 13.65 -21.77 -2.73
C ALA A 17 14.46 -22.81 -1.96
N GLU A 18 14.91 -22.47 -0.74
CA GLU A 18 15.62 -23.43 0.12
C GLU A 18 14.75 -24.62 0.54
N PHE A 19 13.48 -24.35 0.84
CA PHE A 19 12.51 -25.35 1.26
C PHE A 19 12.22 -26.34 0.13
N SER A 20 12.01 -25.84 -1.10
CA SER A 20 11.82 -26.65 -2.30
C SER A 20 13.05 -27.55 -2.55
N ALA A 21 14.26 -26.99 -2.49
CA ALA A 21 15.50 -27.75 -2.68
C ALA A 21 15.69 -28.88 -1.65
N LYS A 22 15.23 -28.70 -0.40
CA LYS A 22 15.28 -29.73 0.65
C LYS A 22 14.15 -30.75 0.53
N ASN A 23 13.08 -30.43 -0.20
CA ASN A 23 11.87 -31.23 -0.30
C ASN A 23 11.46 -31.47 -1.77
N PRO A 24 12.31 -32.12 -2.59
CA PRO A 24 12.05 -32.28 -4.02
C PRO A 24 10.78 -33.08 -4.34
N HIS A 25 10.29 -33.88 -3.39
CA HIS A 25 9.05 -34.64 -3.51
C HIS A 25 7.78 -33.77 -3.52
N LEU A 26 7.88 -32.50 -3.14
CA LEU A 26 6.74 -31.56 -3.15
C LEU A 26 6.50 -30.93 -4.53
N ASP A 27 7.43 -31.09 -5.48
CA ASP A 27 7.31 -30.61 -6.86
C ASP A 27 6.88 -29.14 -6.95
N LEU A 28 7.47 -28.29 -6.10
CA LEU A 28 7.18 -26.86 -6.08
C LEU A 28 7.83 -26.17 -7.28
N ASP A 29 7.00 -25.66 -8.18
CA ASP A 29 7.44 -24.89 -9.34
C ASP A 29 7.91 -23.48 -8.91
N MET A 30 9.23 -23.34 -8.76
CA MET A 30 9.88 -22.09 -8.41
C MET A 30 10.01 -21.11 -9.59
N ASP A 31 9.73 -21.55 -10.82
CA ASP A 31 9.77 -20.70 -12.01
C ASP A 31 8.43 -19.97 -12.25
N SER A 32 7.36 -20.35 -11.54
CA SER A 32 5.99 -19.83 -11.71
C SER A 32 5.39 -19.20 -10.43
N ILE A 33 6.17 -18.41 -9.68
CA ILE A 33 5.70 -17.81 -8.43
C ILE A 33 4.67 -16.70 -8.69
N CYS A 34 3.49 -16.79 -8.07
CA CYS A 34 2.46 -15.75 -8.08
C CYS A 34 2.31 -15.12 -6.70
N VAL A 35 2.12 -13.80 -6.65
CA VAL A 35 1.76 -13.08 -5.42
C VAL A 35 0.36 -12.50 -5.53
N ALA A 36 -0.39 -12.55 -4.43
CA ALA A 36 -1.73 -11.99 -4.38
C ALA A 36 -1.94 -11.26 -3.06
N GLY A 37 -2.72 -10.17 -3.10
CA GLY A 37 -3.07 -9.45 -1.89
C GLY A 37 -4.30 -8.56 -2.08
N ALA A 38 -5.05 -8.39 -0.99
CA ALA A 38 -6.25 -7.58 -0.95
C ALA A 38 -6.14 -6.46 0.10
N SER A 39 -6.79 -5.33 -0.16
CA SER A 39 -6.72 -4.11 0.67
C SER A 39 -5.26 -3.67 0.85
N MET A 40 -4.78 -3.56 2.09
CA MET A 40 -3.37 -3.28 2.36
C MET A 40 -2.42 -4.34 1.77
N GLY A 41 -2.89 -5.59 1.63
CA GLY A 41 -2.17 -6.64 0.91
C GLY A 41 -1.99 -6.35 -0.57
N GLY A 42 -2.87 -5.58 -1.21
CA GLY A 42 -2.73 -5.18 -2.61
C GLY A 42 -1.48 -4.32 -2.85
N TYR A 43 -1.20 -3.39 -1.94
CA TYR A 43 0.06 -2.61 -1.93
C TYR A 43 1.27 -3.53 -1.74
N PHE A 44 1.18 -4.50 -0.82
CA PHE A 44 2.26 -5.47 -0.59
C PHE A 44 2.53 -6.38 -1.79
N ALA A 45 1.49 -6.85 -2.46
CA ALA A 45 1.59 -7.66 -3.67
C ALA A 45 2.27 -6.88 -4.79
N LEU A 46 1.90 -5.61 -5.00
CA LEU A 46 2.55 -4.73 -5.98
C LEU A 46 4.02 -4.49 -5.66
N ARG A 47 4.39 -4.37 -4.38
CA ARG A 47 5.81 -4.27 -3.99
C ARG A 47 6.57 -5.57 -4.21
N ALA A 48 5.98 -6.70 -3.84
CA ALA A 48 6.57 -8.01 -4.08
C ALA A 48 6.78 -8.30 -5.57
N ALA A 49 5.89 -7.82 -6.44
CA ALA A 49 5.93 -8.03 -7.89
C ALA A 49 7.13 -7.38 -8.61
N ALA A 50 7.90 -6.53 -7.94
CA ALA A 50 9.16 -6.01 -8.47
C ALA A 50 10.31 -7.05 -8.43
N ASP A 51 10.17 -8.11 -7.64
CA ASP A 51 11.10 -9.25 -7.65
C ASP A 51 10.93 -10.06 -8.93
N GLN A 52 12.02 -10.25 -9.69
CA GLN A 52 12.02 -10.93 -10.99
C GLN A 52 11.61 -12.41 -10.94
N ARG A 53 11.62 -13.01 -9.75
CA ARG A 53 11.13 -14.37 -9.51
C ARG A 53 9.62 -14.45 -9.55
N VAL A 54 8.91 -13.35 -9.26
CA VAL A 54 7.45 -13.27 -9.35
C VAL A 54 7.04 -13.16 -10.81
N LYS A 55 6.17 -14.08 -11.26
CA LYS A 55 5.68 -14.17 -12.64
C LYS A 55 4.26 -13.68 -12.83
N ALA A 56 3.51 -13.48 -11.76
CA ALA A 56 2.19 -12.87 -11.81
C ALA A 56 1.87 -12.17 -10.48
N CYS A 57 1.07 -11.11 -10.56
CA CYS A 57 0.59 -10.38 -9.40
C CYS A 57 -0.92 -10.14 -9.48
N VAL A 58 -1.61 -10.37 -8.36
CA VAL A 58 -3.02 -10.01 -8.17
C VAL A 58 -3.12 -8.97 -7.05
N SER A 59 -3.56 -7.77 -7.38
CA SER A 59 -3.70 -6.66 -6.44
C SER A 59 -5.16 -6.21 -6.37
N ILE A 60 -5.80 -6.41 -5.22
CA ILE A 60 -7.23 -6.13 -5.01
C ILE A 60 -7.35 -4.96 -4.04
N ASP A 61 -8.04 -3.90 -4.46
CA ASP A 61 -8.24 -2.64 -3.75
C ASP A 61 -6.93 -2.05 -3.17
N PRO A 62 -5.84 -1.92 -3.97
CA PRO A 62 -4.61 -1.33 -3.47
C PRO A 62 -4.78 0.17 -3.23
N PHE A 63 -4.13 0.68 -2.18
CA PHE A 63 -3.83 2.10 -2.10
C PHE A 63 -2.53 2.41 -2.87
N TYR A 64 -2.51 3.56 -3.54
CA TYR A 64 -1.29 4.09 -4.15
C TYR A 64 -0.37 4.79 -3.14
N ASP A 65 -0.97 5.61 -2.27
CA ASP A 65 -0.29 6.34 -1.19
C ASP A 65 -1.21 6.32 0.04
N MET A 66 -0.71 5.81 1.15
CA MET A 66 -1.49 5.64 2.37
C MET A 66 -1.75 6.98 3.08
N TRP A 67 -0.96 8.03 2.80
CA TRP A 67 -1.25 9.38 3.29
C TRP A 67 -2.49 9.95 2.63
N ASP A 68 -2.62 9.78 1.30
CA ASP A 68 -3.78 10.25 0.56
C ASP A 68 -5.04 9.54 1.09
N PHE A 69 -4.97 8.22 1.29
CA PHE A 69 -6.01 7.43 1.94
C PHE A 69 -6.37 7.97 3.35
N GLY A 70 -5.38 8.13 4.23
CA GLY A 70 -5.61 8.57 5.61
C GLY A 70 -6.08 10.02 5.74
N THR A 71 -5.97 10.82 4.67
CA THR A 71 -6.33 12.24 4.67
C THR A 71 -7.45 12.61 3.72
N ALA A 72 -8.09 11.63 3.05
CA ALA A 72 -9.13 11.83 2.05
C ALA A 72 -10.30 12.71 2.53
N HIS A 73 -10.69 12.58 3.80
CA HIS A 73 -11.79 13.35 4.40
C HIS A 73 -11.36 14.67 5.05
N VAL A 74 -10.07 15.03 4.98
CA VAL A 74 -9.53 16.22 5.62
C VAL A 74 -9.42 17.34 4.58
N SER A 75 -9.95 18.52 4.92
CA SER A 75 -9.88 19.65 3.99
C SER A 75 -8.43 20.03 3.64
N ARG A 76 -8.19 20.37 2.36
CA ARG A 76 -6.85 20.74 1.87
C ARG A 76 -6.26 21.94 2.60
N LEU A 77 -7.08 22.91 3.01
CA LEU A 77 -6.65 24.07 3.79
C LEU A 77 -6.12 23.64 5.16
N PHE A 78 -6.82 22.74 5.84
CA PHE A 78 -6.41 22.22 7.14
C PHE A 78 -5.11 21.40 7.02
N LEU A 79 -5.02 20.51 6.04
CA LEU A 79 -3.78 19.77 5.76
C LEU A 79 -2.61 20.72 5.47
N SER A 80 -2.84 21.76 4.66
CA SER A 80 -1.79 22.75 4.39
C SER A 80 -1.36 23.50 5.64
N ALA A 81 -2.30 23.89 6.51
CA ALA A 81 -1.98 24.61 7.74
C ALA A 81 -1.19 23.72 8.72
N TRP A 82 -1.58 22.46 8.86
CA TRP A 82 -0.83 21.48 9.63
C TRP A 82 0.57 21.25 9.06
N MET A 83 0.68 21.01 7.75
CA MET A 83 1.97 20.75 7.09
C MET A 83 2.92 21.96 7.13
N LYS A 84 2.39 23.19 7.18
CA LYS A 84 3.17 24.42 7.37
C LYS A 84 3.52 24.72 8.84
N GLY A 85 3.07 23.88 9.78
CA GLY A 85 3.30 24.04 11.21
C GLY A 85 2.41 25.09 11.88
N TRP A 86 1.40 25.62 11.19
CA TRP A 86 0.43 26.56 11.78
C TRP A 86 -0.53 25.85 12.74
N ILE A 87 -0.73 24.54 12.53
CA ILE A 87 -1.48 23.66 13.44
C ILE A 87 -0.50 22.63 14.00
N GLY A 88 -0.36 22.59 15.33
CA GLY A 88 0.51 21.64 16.00
C GLY A 88 -0.09 20.23 16.08
N GLN A 89 0.77 19.21 16.11
CA GLN A 89 0.36 17.80 16.27
C GLN A 89 -0.53 17.56 17.50
N GLY A 90 -0.24 18.20 18.63
CA GLY A 90 -1.05 18.08 19.85
C GLY A 90 -2.50 18.53 19.68
N PHE A 91 -2.75 19.54 18.83
CA PHE A 91 -4.11 19.96 18.49
C PHE A 91 -4.82 18.90 17.64
N ILE A 92 -4.13 18.35 16.63
CA ILE A 92 -4.65 17.26 15.79
C ILE A 92 -5.04 16.07 16.67
N ASP A 93 -4.17 15.66 17.59
CA ASP A 93 -4.42 14.54 18.49
C ASP A 93 -5.63 14.76 19.38
N GLN A 94 -5.83 15.98 19.88
CA GLN A 94 -7.00 16.34 20.70
C GLN A 94 -8.30 16.26 19.88
N VAL A 95 -8.30 16.84 18.67
CA VAL A 95 -9.46 16.78 17.76
C VAL A 95 -9.79 15.32 17.43
N MET A 96 -8.79 14.53 17.06
CA MET A 96 -8.97 13.11 16.72
C MET A 96 -9.47 12.30 17.92
N LYS A 97 -9.01 12.58 19.14
CA LYS A 97 -9.54 11.93 20.36
C LYS A 97 -11.00 12.29 20.61
N ALA A 98 -11.39 13.55 20.41
CA ALA A 98 -12.79 13.96 20.54
C ALA A 98 -13.67 13.26 19.50
N MET A 99 -13.23 13.14 18.25
CA MET A 99 -13.97 12.42 17.20
C MET A 99 -14.10 10.92 17.49
N GLN A 100 -13.05 10.28 18.03
CA GLN A 100 -13.11 8.88 18.45
C GLN A 100 -14.10 8.61 19.59
N ALA A 101 -14.39 9.61 20.43
CA ALA A 101 -15.37 9.46 21.50
C ALA A 101 -16.81 9.33 20.98
N VAL A 102 -17.08 9.84 19.77
CA VAL A 102 -18.42 9.87 19.16
C VAL A 102 -18.57 8.95 17.95
N SER A 103 -17.47 8.39 17.42
CA SER A 103 -17.47 7.46 16.29
C SER A 103 -16.74 6.16 16.64
N PHE A 104 -17.49 5.06 16.71
CA PHE A 104 -16.92 3.73 16.91
C PHE A 104 -15.98 3.33 15.77
N GLN A 105 -16.39 3.59 14.52
CA GLN A 105 -15.58 3.27 13.34
C GLN A 105 -14.21 3.95 13.42
N LEU A 106 -14.19 5.26 13.67
CA LEU A 106 -12.94 6.01 13.75
C LEU A 106 -12.07 5.55 14.92
N LYS A 107 -12.68 5.25 16.07
CA LYS A 107 -11.97 4.69 17.23
C LYS A 107 -11.34 3.34 16.92
N TRP A 108 -12.07 2.46 16.24
CA TRP A 108 -11.56 1.14 15.87
C TRP A 108 -10.43 1.25 14.84
N GLU A 109 -10.60 2.06 13.78
CA GLU A 109 -9.59 2.25 12.73
C GLU A 109 -8.29 2.85 13.28
N ILE A 110 -8.38 3.90 14.10
CA ILE A 110 -7.19 4.52 14.72
C ILE A 110 -6.52 3.58 15.72
N SER A 111 -7.29 2.82 16.50
CA SER A 111 -6.71 1.85 17.44
C SER A 111 -6.00 0.72 16.70
N LEU A 112 -6.58 0.23 15.60
CA LEU A 112 -5.98 -0.78 14.75
C LEU A 112 -4.70 -0.25 14.10
N ALA A 113 -4.74 0.95 13.52
CA ALA A 113 -3.57 1.66 12.98
C ALA A 113 -2.46 1.79 14.02
N GLY A 114 -2.80 2.23 15.23
CA GLY A 114 -1.87 2.32 16.34
C GLY A 114 -1.24 0.98 16.69
N TRP A 115 -2.03 -0.09 16.72
CA TRP A 115 -1.55 -1.43 17.02
C TRP A 115 -0.54 -1.94 15.98
N PHE A 116 -0.85 -1.90 14.67
CA PHE A 116 0.07 -2.44 13.67
C PHE A 116 1.24 -1.50 13.32
N PHE A 117 1.11 -0.19 13.53
CA PHE A 117 2.23 0.75 13.43
C PHE A 117 3.10 0.82 14.69
N GLY A 118 2.58 0.38 15.84
CA GLY A 118 3.26 0.54 17.13
C GLY A 118 3.30 2.00 17.60
N LEU A 119 2.26 2.76 17.27
CA LEU A 119 2.14 4.19 17.56
C LEU A 119 0.89 4.44 18.42
N SER A 120 0.87 5.53 19.17
CA SER A 120 -0.26 5.91 20.04
C SER A 120 -0.86 7.26 19.72
N SER A 121 -0.14 8.12 18.98
CA SER A 121 -0.63 9.42 18.51
C SER A 121 -1.27 9.31 17.12
N PRO A 122 -2.53 9.73 16.93
CA PRO A 122 -3.17 9.76 15.61
C PRO A 122 -2.39 10.59 14.58
N SER A 123 -1.83 11.73 14.99
CA SER A 123 -1.02 12.58 14.10
C SER A 123 0.29 11.88 13.69
N ASP A 124 0.95 11.17 14.61
CA ASP A 124 2.12 10.35 14.27
C ASP A 124 1.75 9.20 13.34
N MET A 125 0.60 8.54 13.55
CA MET A 125 0.10 7.49 12.65
C MET A 125 -0.08 8.02 11.23
N LEU A 126 -0.76 9.16 11.07
CA LEU A 126 -0.95 9.79 9.76
C LEU A 126 0.39 10.15 9.12
N LEU A 127 1.32 10.76 9.86
CA LEU A 127 2.65 11.06 9.33
C LEU A 127 3.43 9.80 8.95
N HIS A 128 3.27 8.71 9.71
CA HIS A 128 3.88 7.42 9.43
C HIS A 128 3.34 6.78 8.14
N MET A 129 2.05 6.98 7.82
CA MET A 129 1.43 6.49 6.58
C MET A 129 2.11 7.04 5.32
N LYS A 130 2.74 8.22 5.34
CA LYS A 130 3.52 8.77 4.21
C LYS A 130 4.65 7.86 3.73
N ARG A 131 5.09 6.94 4.57
CA ARG A 131 6.13 5.97 4.23
C ARG A 131 5.60 4.86 3.33
N PHE A 132 4.29 4.60 3.34
CA PHE A 132 3.62 3.57 2.57
C PHE A 132 3.08 4.18 1.28
N SER A 133 3.92 4.18 0.24
CA SER A 133 3.58 4.81 -1.02
C SER A 133 4.32 4.15 -2.18
N LEU A 134 3.64 4.07 -3.33
CA LEU A 134 4.20 3.66 -4.61
C LEU A 134 4.70 4.88 -5.43
N ALA A 135 4.38 6.09 -4.97
CA ALA A 135 4.73 7.34 -5.64
C ALA A 135 6.24 7.56 -5.71
N GLY A 136 6.73 8.02 -6.86
CA GLY A 136 8.14 8.31 -7.10
C GLY A 136 8.71 9.35 -6.13
N ALA A 137 7.92 10.38 -5.80
CA ALA A 137 8.27 11.41 -4.81
C ALA A 137 8.49 10.86 -3.38
N ARG A 138 8.08 9.61 -3.12
CA ARG A 138 8.30 8.90 -1.84
C ARG A 138 9.35 7.80 -1.94
N GLN A 139 9.87 7.52 -3.14
CA GLN A 139 10.97 6.57 -3.34
C GLN A 139 12.33 7.26 -3.23
N LYS A 140 13.38 6.47 -2.95
CA LYS A 140 14.76 6.98 -2.81
C LYS A 140 15.36 7.46 -4.13
N ASP A 141 14.95 6.86 -5.25
CA ASP A 141 15.44 7.15 -6.60
C ASP A 141 14.55 8.14 -7.36
N GLY A 142 13.44 8.59 -6.76
CA GLY A 142 12.49 9.51 -7.39
C GLY A 142 11.59 8.88 -8.46
N ASN A 143 11.83 7.62 -8.82
CA ASN A 143 11.09 6.92 -9.87
C ASN A 143 9.84 6.25 -9.28
N GLU A 144 8.75 6.23 -10.06
CA GLU A 144 7.55 5.50 -9.69
C GLU A 144 7.88 4.03 -9.41
N TYR A 145 7.43 3.53 -8.26
CA TYR A 145 7.82 2.19 -7.82
C TYR A 145 7.37 1.12 -8.82
N LEU A 146 6.16 1.29 -9.38
CA LEU A 146 5.55 0.36 -10.31
C LEU A 146 6.27 0.23 -11.66
N ALA A 147 7.18 1.16 -11.99
CA ALA A 147 8.08 1.01 -13.15
C ALA A 147 9.02 -0.21 -13.03
N ARG A 148 9.21 -0.74 -11.81
CA ARG A 148 10.04 -1.91 -11.54
C ARG A 148 9.29 -3.24 -11.76
N VAL A 149 7.97 -3.21 -11.86
CA VAL A 149 7.13 -4.40 -11.99
C VAL A 149 7.04 -4.78 -13.47
N VAL A 150 7.58 -5.94 -13.82
CA VAL A 150 7.66 -6.43 -15.21
C VAL A 150 6.75 -7.63 -15.48
N CYS A 151 6.24 -8.28 -14.43
CA CYS A 151 5.31 -9.39 -14.58
C CYS A 151 3.88 -8.89 -14.88
N PRO A 152 3.03 -9.72 -15.50
CA PRO A 152 1.60 -9.45 -15.62
C PRO A 152 0.95 -9.17 -14.26
N VAL A 153 0.12 -8.13 -14.21
CA VAL A 153 -0.60 -7.73 -13.00
C VAL A 153 -2.09 -7.61 -13.29
N MET A 154 -2.91 -8.29 -12.50
CA MET A 154 -4.33 -8.01 -12.41
C MET A 154 -4.55 -7.02 -11.26
N VAL A 155 -5.10 -5.85 -11.57
CA VAL A 155 -5.50 -4.84 -10.58
C VAL A 155 -7.02 -4.76 -10.57
N SER A 156 -7.62 -4.92 -9.39
CA SER A 156 -9.08 -4.81 -9.19
C SER A 156 -9.37 -3.73 -8.14
N GLY A 157 -10.43 -2.95 -8.34
CA GLY A 157 -10.91 -1.98 -7.37
C GLY A 157 -12.43 -1.83 -7.40
N SER A 158 -13.05 -1.68 -6.23
CA SER A 158 -14.50 -1.47 -6.13
C SER A 158 -14.88 0.00 -6.35
N CYS A 159 -15.67 0.29 -7.39
CA CYS A 159 -16.18 1.64 -7.71
C CYS A 159 -16.95 2.32 -6.56
N SER A 160 -17.45 1.55 -5.59
CA SER A 160 -18.13 2.07 -4.40
C SER A 160 -17.47 1.55 -3.12
N SER A 161 -16.13 1.53 -3.12
CA SER A 161 -15.36 1.20 -1.92
C SER A 161 -15.63 2.21 -0.81
N ILE A 162 -15.80 1.70 0.41
CA ILE A 162 -15.96 2.52 1.62
C ILE A 162 -14.63 3.19 2.00
N TYR A 163 -13.51 2.64 1.51
CA TYR A 163 -12.18 2.96 2.02
C TYR A 163 -11.28 3.65 1.01
N VAL A 164 -11.28 3.20 -0.25
CA VAL A 164 -10.25 3.57 -1.22
C VAL A 164 -10.94 4.08 -2.47
N ASP A 165 -10.77 5.37 -2.76
CA ASP A 165 -11.23 5.92 -4.03
C ASP A 165 -10.51 5.23 -5.21
N VAL A 166 -11.29 4.73 -6.17
CA VAL A 166 -10.75 3.95 -7.28
C VAL A 166 -9.86 4.79 -8.17
N ASP A 167 -10.25 6.04 -8.45
CA ASP A 167 -9.51 6.91 -9.37
C ASP A 167 -8.19 7.37 -8.74
N GLU A 168 -8.19 7.74 -7.46
CA GLU A 168 -6.98 8.22 -6.77
C GLU A 168 -5.97 7.11 -6.47
N HIS A 169 -6.41 5.85 -6.39
CA HIS A 169 -5.57 4.74 -5.97
C HIS A 169 -5.47 3.58 -6.97
N THR A 170 -6.57 2.86 -7.22
CA THR A 170 -6.54 1.64 -8.05
C THR A 170 -6.17 2.00 -9.50
N ARG A 171 -6.82 3.01 -10.06
CA ARG A 171 -6.53 3.50 -11.41
C ARG A 171 -5.12 4.07 -11.49
N ARG A 172 -4.68 4.80 -10.47
CA ARG A 172 -3.30 5.30 -10.40
C ARG A 172 -2.27 4.16 -10.38
N CYS A 173 -2.54 3.05 -9.68
CA CYS A 173 -1.71 1.84 -9.75
C CYS A 173 -1.68 1.29 -11.18
N TYR A 174 -2.86 1.12 -11.80
CA TYR A 174 -2.98 0.63 -13.17
C TYR A 174 -2.19 1.50 -14.17
N ASP A 175 -2.32 2.82 -14.10
CA ASP A 175 -1.65 3.76 -15.01
C ASP A 175 -0.12 3.70 -14.88
N ASN A 176 0.39 3.54 -13.65
CA ASN A 176 1.83 3.52 -13.37
C ASN A 176 2.50 2.14 -13.57
N LEU A 177 1.74 1.10 -13.93
CA LEU A 177 2.29 -0.15 -14.48
C LEU A 177 2.70 0.07 -15.95
N ILE A 178 3.85 0.70 -16.16
CA ILE A 178 4.24 1.25 -17.47
C ILE A 178 4.90 0.23 -18.43
N ASN A 179 5.28 -0.95 -17.93
CA ASN A 179 5.99 -1.95 -18.74
C ASN A 179 5.10 -2.70 -19.73
N ILE A 180 3.80 -2.41 -19.74
CA ILE A 180 2.84 -2.86 -20.74
C ILE A 180 2.28 -1.60 -21.43
N PRO A 181 2.42 -1.47 -22.76
CA PRO A 181 1.80 -0.38 -23.52
C PRO A 181 0.29 -0.31 -23.27
N LEU A 182 -0.29 0.90 -23.31
CA LEU A 182 -1.71 1.11 -22.99
C LEU A 182 -2.64 0.26 -23.86
N GLU A 183 -2.30 0.03 -25.12
CA GLU A 183 -3.04 -0.81 -26.06
C GLU A 183 -3.11 -2.29 -25.67
N HIS A 184 -2.24 -2.74 -24.77
CA HIS A 184 -2.19 -4.10 -24.25
C HIS A 184 -2.76 -4.22 -22.84
N LYS A 185 -3.24 -3.12 -22.26
CA LYS A 185 -3.95 -3.17 -20.98
C LYS A 185 -5.44 -3.31 -21.22
N GLU A 186 -6.04 -4.32 -20.60
CA GLU A 186 -7.48 -4.56 -20.68
C GLU A 186 -8.20 -3.88 -19.51
N ILE A 187 -9.33 -3.21 -19.80
CA ILE A 187 -10.29 -2.75 -18.79
C ILE A 187 -11.62 -3.41 -19.16
N PRO A 188 -12.10 -4.41 -18.38
CA PRO A 188 -13.36 -5.08 -18.64
C PRO A 188 -14.59 -4.18 -18.44
#